data_AF-A0A357KNY2-F1
#
_entry.id   AF-A0A357KNY2-F1
#
_cell.length_a   1.000
_cell.length_b   1.000
_cell.length_c   1.000
_cell.angle_alpha   90.00
_cell.angle_beta   90.00
_cell.angle_gamma   90.00
#
_symmetry.space_group_name_H-M   'P 1'
#
loop_
_entity.id
_entity.type
_entity.pdbx_description
1 polymer ?
#
loop_
_entity_poly.entity_id
_entity_poly.type
_entity_poly.pdbx_seq_one_letter_code
_entity_poly.pdbx_strand_id
1 'polypeptide(L)' 'HRHDDDDELLSAVYYINVPNDSGRLILGAGASSSIVQPMAGMLVFFSPAMVHEVEKNQSVETCLSIGINFGKAGN' A
#
# COMPACT_ATOMS: atom_id res chain seq x y z
N HIS A 1 6.59 9.40 -6.03
CA HIS A 1 7.28 8.22 -6.59
C HIS A 1 6.62 7.90 -7.93
N ARG A 2 7.37 7.96 -9.03
CA ARG A 2 6.90 7.61 -10.39
C ARG A 2 7.73 6.39 -10.80
N HIS A 3 7.06 5.27 -11.07
CA HIS A 3 7.68 4.02 -11.47
C HIS A 3 7.94 4.09 -12.98
N ASP A 4 9.21 3.93 -13.40
CA ASP A 4 9.64 3.97 -14.80
C ASP A 4 9.80 2.55 -15.40
N ASP A 5 9.45 1.51 -14.65
CA ASP A 5 9.46 0.13 -15.13
C ASP A 5 8.00 -0.37 -15.17
N ASP A 6 7.30 -0.13 -16.28
CA ASP A 6 5.92 -0.55 -16.58
C ASP A 6 5.70 -2.10 -16.58
N ASP A 7 6.66 -2.88 -16.06
CA ASP A 7 6.65 -4.34 -16.04
C ASP A 7 6.22 -4.95 -14.69
N GLU A 8 5.82 -4.11 -13.73
CA GLU A 8 5.25 -4.55 -12.47
C GLU A 8 3.92 -5.29 -12.75
N LEU A 9 3.79 -6.51 -12.24
CA LEU A 9 2.59 -7.37 -12.39
C LEU A 9 1.71 -7.38 -11.13
N LEU A 10 2.32 -7.13 -9.96
CA LEU A 10 1.65 -7.14 -8.67
C LEU A 10 2.37 -6.16 -7.74
N SER A 11 1.61 -5.34 -7.04
CA SER A 11 2.12 -4.50 -5.96
C SER A 11 1.61 -5.01 -4.63
N ALA A 12 2.36 -4.76 -3.58
CA ALA A 12 1.96 -5.10 -2.23
C ALA A 12 2.50 -4.12 -1.20
N VAL A 13 1.85 -4.10 -0.04
CA VAL A 13 2.36 -3.46 1.17
C VAL A 13 2.29 -4.44 2.33
N TYR A 14 3.41 -4.57 3.05
CA TYR A 14 3.47 -5.31 4.32
C TYR A 14 3.66 -4.34 5.49
N TYR A 15 2.77 -4.39 6.48
CA TYR A 15 2.82 -3.50 7.63
C TYR A 15 3.64 -4.09 8.78
N ILE A 16 4.72 -3.41 9.16
CA ILE A 16 5.58 -3.82 10.28
C ILE A 16 5.04 -3.27 11.60
N ASN A 17 4.77 -1.95 11.64
CA ASN A 17 4.25 -1.26 12.81
C ASN A 17 3.09 -0.36 12.40
N VAL A 18 1.97 -0.49 13.10
CA VAL A 18 0.76 0.30 12.83
C VAL A 18 0.21 0.79 14.18
N PRO A 19 0.68 1.96 14.65
CA PRO A 19 0.07 2.64 15.79
C PRO A 19 -1.43 2.90 15.59
N ASN A 20 -2.15 3.17 16.67
CA ASN A 20 -3.52 3.71 16.57
C ASN A 20 -3.50 5.01 15.75
N ASP A 21 -4.53 5.24 14.93
CA ASP A 21 -4.64 6.42 14.07
C ASP A 21 -3.53 6.57 13.00
N SER A 22 -2.98 5.44 12.54
CA SER A 22 -2.00 5.38 11.44
C SER A 22 -2.50 5.79 10.05
N GLY A 23 -3.79 6.09 9.92
CA GLY A 23 -4.45 6.26 8.62
C GLY A 23 -4.80 4.93 7.96
N ARG A 24 -5.62 4.99 6.93
CA ARG A 24 -6.10 3.83 6.16
C ARG A 24 -5.45 3.81 4.78
N LEU A 25 -5.39 2.62 4.19
CA LEU A 25 -5.09 2.45 2.77
C LEU A 25 -6.39 2.50 1.99
N ILE A 26 -6.48 3.44 1.06
CA ILE A 26 -7.63 3.63 0.17
C ILE A 26 -7.24 3.07 -1.20
N LEU A 27 -8.02 2.11 -1.71
CA LEU A 27 -7.84 1.51 -3.03
C LEU A 27 -8.99 1.91 -3.95
N GLY A 28 -8.69 2.57 -5.06
CA GLY A 28 -9.65 3.12 -6.02
C GLY A 28 -9.82 4.63 -5.90
N ALA A 29 -10.77 5.18 -6.67
CA ALA A 29 -11.07 6.62 -6.70
C ALA A 29 -12.55 6.89 -6.45
N GLY A 30 -12.84 7.88 -5.60
CA GLY A 30 -14.20 8.32 -5.31
C GLY A 30 -15.05 7.29 -4.56
N ALA A 31 -16.33 7.21 -4.93
CA ALA A 31 -17.33 6.42 -4.21
C ALA A 31 -17.13 4.89 -4.31
N SER A 32 -16.31 4.42 -5.24
CA SER A 32 -16.05 2.99 -5.46
C SER A 32 -14.76 2.51 -4.76
N SER A 33 -14.27 3.24 -3.77
CA SER A 33 -13.03 2.89 -3.06
C SER A 33 -13.25 1.75 -2.06
N SER A 34 -12.27 0.86 -1.99
CA SER A 34 -12.12 -0.10 -0.89
C SER A 34 -11.21 0.51 0.18
N ILE A 35 -11.65 0.48 1.43
CA ILE A 35 -10.91 1.03 2.56
C ILE A 35 -10.32 -0.12 3.36
N VAL A 36 -8.99 -0.14 3.49
CA VAL A 36 -8.26 -1.13 4.27
C VAL A 36 -7.75 -0.47 5.54
N GLN A 37 -8.22 -0.94 6.70
CA GLN A 37 -7.64 -0.58 7.98
C GLN A 37 -6.37 -1.42 8.21
N PRO A 38 -5.17 -0.82 8.21
CA PRO A 38 -3.95 -1.58 8.36
C PRO A 38 -3.80 -2.16 9.77
N MET A 39 -3.11 -3.31 9.84
CA MET A 39 -2.72 -3.98 11.07
C MET A 39 -1.28 -4.46 10.94
N ALA A 40 -0.51 -4.46 12.02
CA ALA A 40 0.83 -5.05 12.01
C ALA A 40 0.75 -6.53 11.59
N GLY A 41 1.64 -6.94 10.68
CA GLY A 41 1.63 -8.27 10.06
C GLY A 41 0.70 -8.42 8.86
N MET A 42 -0.07 -7.39 8.50
CA MET A 42 -0.96 -7.45 7.34
C MET A 42 -0.16 -7.27 6.04
N LEU A 43 -0.39 -8.19 5.07
CA LEU A 43 0.07 -8.08 3.70
C LEU A 43 -1.14 -7.80 2.79
N VAL A 44 -1.08 -6.72 2.01
CA VAL A 44 -2.13 -6.35 1.06
C VAL A 44 -1.56 -6.40 -0.34
N PHE A 45 -2.19 -7.18 -1.22
CA PHE A 45 -1.87 -7.24 -2.64
C PHE A 45 -2.86 -6.40 -3.45
N PHE A 46 -2.37 -5.68 -4.46
CA PHE A 46 -3.20 -4.95 -5.40
C PHE A 46 -2.55 -4.84 -6.78
N SER A 47 -3.37 -4.56 -7.79
CA SER A 47 -2.87 -4.31 -9.14
C SER A 47 -1.92 -3.10 -9.14
N PRO A 48 -0.79 -3.11 -9.86
CA PRO A 48 0.10 -1.95 -9.96
C PRO A 48 -0.58 -0.70 -10.54
N ALA A 49 -1.59 -0.90 -11.39
CA ALA A 49 -2.41 0.19 -11.95
C ALA A 49 -3.54 0.66 -11.00
N MET A 50 -3.69 0.05 -9.82
CA MET A 50 -4.68 0.46 -8.83
C MET A 50 -4.33 1.85 -8.31
N VAL A 51 -5.21 2.82 -8.55
CA VAL A 51 -5.13 4.12 -7.87
C VAL A 51 -5.23 3.85 -6.37
N HIS A 52 -4.27 4.34 -5.59
CA HIS A 52 -4.28 4.15 -4.16
C HIS A 52 -3.73 5.37 -3.43
N GLU A 53 -4.20 5.56 -2.21
CA GLU A 53 -3.78 6.62 -1.31
C GLU A 53 -3.58 6.04 0.08
N VAL A 54 -2.57 6.52 0.79
CA VAL A 54 -2.39 6.25 2.22
C VAL A 54 -2.75 7.52 2.96
N GLU A 55 -3.76 7.44 3.82
CA GLU A 55 -4.13 8.58 4.64
C GLU A 55 -2.98 8.95 5.59
N LYS A 56 -2.93 10.22 5.97
CA LYS A 56 -1.90 10.73 6.87
C LYS A 56 -1.97 10.01 8.23
N ASN A 57 -0.82 9.52 8.69
CA ASN A 57 -0.63 9.08 10.07
C ASN A 57 -0.81 10.27 11.04
N GLN A 58 -1.76 10.15 11.97
CA GLN A 58 -2.04 11.17 13.01
C GLN A 58 -1.49 10.78 14.38
N SER A 59 -0.85 9.61 14.51
CA SER A 59 -0.20 9.20 15.74
C SER A 59 1.10 9.98 16.00
N VAL A 60 1.56 9.93 17.25
CA VAL A 60 2.89 10.44 17.63
C VAL A 60 4.02 9.46 17.31
N GLU A 61 3.68 8.27 16.83
CA GLU A 61 4.59 7.17 16.54
C GLU A 61 4.76 6.99 15.02
N THR A 62 5.79 6.25 14.63
CA THR A 62 6.02 5.94 13.21
C THR A 62 5.19 4.73 12.77
N CYS A 63 4.27 4.94 11.82
CA CYS A 63 3.70 3.86 11.02
C CYS A 63 4.76 3.40 9.99
N LEU A 64 5.14 2.12 10.05
CA LEU A 64 6.20 1.54 9.24
C LEU A 64 5.67 0.39 8.38
N SER A 65 5.92 0.46 7.08
CA SER A 65 5.54 -0.58 6.12
C SER A 65 6.61 -0.77 5.04
N ILE A 66 6.53 -1.88 4.33
CA ILE A 66 7.38 -2.23 3.18
C ILE A 66 6.50 -2.21 1.93
N GLY A 67 6.83 -1.34 0.97
CA GLY A 67 6.28 -1.42 -0.39
C GLY A 67 7.04 -2.47 -1.20
N ILE A 68 6.30 -3.32 -1.93
CA ILE A 68 6.85 -4.42 -2.71
C ILE A 68 6.23 -4.39 -4.10
N ASN A 69 7.05 -4.50 -5.14
CA ASN A 69 6.58 -4.69 -6.51
C ASN A 69 7.18 -5.99 -7.07
N PHE A 70 6.34 -6.80 -7.71
CA PHE A 70 6.74 -8.05 -8.33
C PHE A 70 6.66 -7.88 -9.85
N GLY A 71 7.76 -8.12 -10.54
CA GLY A 71 7.85 -8.18 -12.00
C GLY A 71 8.22 -9.58 -12.48
N LYS A 72 8.35 -9.75 -13.79
CA LYS A 72 8.89 -10.99 -14.37
C LYS A 72 10.36 -11.15 -13.98
N ALA A 73 10.80 -12.39 -13.76
CA ALA A 73 12.24 -12.67 -13.78
C ALA A 73 12.76 -12.44 -15.21
N GLY A 74 13.85 -11.68 -15.34
CA GLY A 74 14.53 -11.53 -16.63
C GLY A 74 15.00 -12.89 -17.15
N ASN A 75 14.91 -13.10 -18.47
CA ASN A 75 15.48 -14.27 -19.15
C ASN A 75 17.00 -14.15 -19.27
#